data_AF-A0A9E0U5X7-F1
#
_entry.id   AF-A0A9E0U5X7-F1
#
_cell.length_a   1.000
_cell.length_b   1.000
_cell.length_c   1.000
_cell.angle_alpha   90.00
_cell.angle_beta   90.00
_cell.angle_gamma   90.00
#
_symmetry.space_group_name_H-M   'P 1'
#
loop_
_entity.id
_entity.type
_entity.pdbx_description
1 polymer ?
#
loop_
_entity_poly.entity_id
_entity_poly.type
_entity_poly.pdbx_seq_one_letter_code
_entity_poly.pdbx_strand_id
1 'polypeptide(L)'
;MKTDQELEQAGFTDSGTTRYKNAVIAYCEELYGKSVALGDRDKAADTPREVTHEHVRGAAAAIAMRGRDGQTTLQVWCQIGEYVCAALAGVGGGKLETSWGTVVFGLSLAVGVVLFVTRNTRGNVK
;
A
#
# COMPACT_ATOMS: atom_id res chain seq x y z
N MET A 1 18.14 0.66 16.14
CA MET A 1 16.79 1.28 16.20
C MET A 1 16.79 2.23 17.39
N LYS A 2 16.18 3.41 17.27
CA LYS A 2 16.12 4.39 18.36
C LYS A 2 15.21 3.91 19.50
N THR A 3 15.54 4.27 20.73
CA THR A 3 14.72 3.94 21.92
C THR A 3 13.52 4.87 22.03
N ASP A 4 12.53 4.53 22.87
CA ASP A 4 11.38 5.41 23.13
C ASP A 4 11.82 6.76 23.69
N GLN A 5 12.78 6.74 24.62
CA GLN A 5 13.33 7.96 25.24
C GLN A 5 14.02 8.88 24.22
N GLU A 6 14.73 8.32 23.24
CA GLU A 6 15.34 9.10 22.16
C GLU A 6 14.28 9.72 21.22
N LEU A 7 13.14 9.04 21.03
CA LEU A 7 12.04 9.51 20.17
C LEU A 7 11.19 10.57 20.88
N GLU A 8 10.95 10.42 22.17
CA GLU A 8 10.31 11.43 23.02
C GLU A 8 11.13 12.72 23.08
N GLN A 9 12.45 12.61 23.27
CA GLN A 9 13.36 13.76 23.23
C GLN A 9 13.37 14.47 21.87
N ALA A 10 13.10 13.74 20.79
CA ALA A 10 12.95 14.29 19.45
C ALA A 10 11.54 14.89 19.18
N GLY A 11 10.63 14.86 20.17
CA GLY A 11 9.30 15.47 20.09
C GLY A 11 8.24 14.60 19.40
N PHE A 12 8.44 13.29 19.32
CA PHE A 12 7.44 12.38 18.74
C PHE A 12 6.26 12.24 19.72
N THR A 13 5.03 12.21 19.20
CA THR A 13 3.85 11.79 19.99
C THR A 13 3.87 10.27 20.18
N ASP A 14 3.16 9.72 21.18
CA ASP A 14 3.09 8.27 21.41
C ASP A 14 2.66 7.48 20.16
N SER A 15 1.65 8.01 19.45
CA SER A 15 1.21 7.45 18.17
C SER A 15 2.27 7.57 17.07
N GLY A 16 3.05 8.65 17.07
CA GLY A 16 4.18 8.88 16.16
C GLY A 16 5.33 7.92 16.43
N THR A 17 5.69 7.68 17.70
CA THR A 17 6.69 6.71 18.14
C THR A 17 6.34 5.31 17.64
N THR A 18 5.10 4.87 17.88
CA THR A 18 4.62 3.55 17.42
C THR A 18 4.69 3.43 15.90
N ARG A 19 4.19 4.44 15.16
CA ARG A 19 4.21 4.44 13.69
C ARG A 19 5.62 4.43 13.14
N TYR A 20 6.51 5.25 13.70
CA TYR A 20 7.91 5.30 13.29
C TYR A 20 8.59 3.94 13.48
N LYS A 21 8.42 3.33 14.65
CA LYS A 21 9.01 2.03 14.96
C LYS A 21 8.53 0.95 14.00
N ASN A 22 7.21 0.88 13.78
CA ASN A 22 6.62 -0.07 12.83
C ASN A 22 7.12 0.15 11.40
N ALA A 23 7.24 1.41 10.96
CA ALA A 23 7.75 1.74 9.64
C ALA A 23 9.23 1.34 9.48
N VAL A 24 10.06 1.56 10.50
CA VAL A 24 11.47 1.14 10.50
C VAL A 24 11.58 -0.37 10.44
N ILE A 25 10.79 -1.11 11.22
CA ILE A 25 10.78 -2.58 11.19
C ILE A 25 10.41 -3.09 9.80
N ALA A 26 9.30 -2.60 9.24
CA ALA A 26 8.84 -2.98 7.90
C ALA A 26 9.88 -2.66 6.82
N TYR A 27 10.53 -1.49 6.90
CA TYR A 27 11.60 -1.11 5.99
C TYR A 27 12.81 -2.04 6.10
N CYS A 28 13.23 -2.39 7.31
CA CYS A 28 14.36 -3.30 7.55
C CYS A 28 14.07 -4.70 7.00
N GLU A 29 12.85 -5.21 7.17
CA GLU A 29 12.43 -6.51 6.62
C GLU A 29 12.46 -6.51 5.08
N GLU A 30 11.91 -5.47 4.45
CA GLU A 30 11.92 -5.35 2.98
C GLU A 30 13.36 -5.17 2.45
N LEU A 31 14.17 -4.36 3.13
CA LEU A 31 15.58 -4.16 2.80
C LEU A 31 16.35 -5.48 2.87
N TYR A 32 16.17 -6.25 3.94
CA TYR A 32 16.80 -7.56 4.10
C TYR A 32 16.41 -8.51 2.96
N GLY A 33 15.12 -8.69 2.71
CA GLY A 33 14.64 -9.61 1.67
C GLY A 33 15.17 -9.26 0.27
N LYS A 34 15.18 -7.98 -0.09
CA LYS A 34 15.72 -7.52 -1.37
C LYS A 34 17.24 -7.65 -1.46
N SER A 35 17.96 -7.33 -0.38
CA SER A 35 19.43 -7.46 -0.35
C SER A 35 19.85 -8.91 -0.50
N VAL A 36 19.14 -9.83 0.15
CA VAL A 36 19.32 -11.27 -0.01
C VAL A 36 19.05 -11.71 -1.43
N ALA A 37 17.94 -11.26 -2.03
CA ALA A 37 17.60 -11.61 -3.42
C ALA A 37 18.64 -11.12 -4.44
N LEU A 38 19.26 -9.96 -4.20
CA LEU A 38 20.36 -9.46 -5.03
C LEU A 38 21.63 -10.33 -4.84
N GLY A 39 22.00 -10.64 -3.59
CA GLY A 39 23.12 -11.53 -3.32
C GLY A 39 22.92 -12.95 -3.87
N ASP A 40 21.68 -13.45 -3.90
CA ASP A 40 21.34 -14.74 -4.51
C ASP A 40 21.36 -14.73 -6.04
N ARG A 41 21.27 -13.55 -6.68
CA ARG A 41 21.42 -13.40 -8.13
C ARG A 41 22.88 -13.36 -8.56
N ASP A 42 23.73 -12.72 -7.75
CA ASP A 42 25.13 -12.49 -8.08
C ASP A 42 26.04 -13.67 -7.65
N LYS A 43 25.52 -14.62 -6.87
CA LYS A 43 26.27 -15.82 -6.47
C LYS A 43 26.44 -16.81 -7.63
N ALA A 44 27.54 -17.55 -7.61
CA ALA A 44 27.71 -18.74 -8.44
C ALA A 44 26.87 -19.91 -7.87
N ALA A 45 26.53 -20.87 -8.74
CA ALA A 45 25.59 -21.96 -8.45
C ALA A 45 25.89 -22.76 -7.16
N ASP A 46 27.17 -22.87 -6.78
CA ASP A 46 27.63 -23.68 -5.64
C ASP A 46 28.37 -22.87 -4.56
N THR A 47 28.19 -21.56 -4.54
CA THR A 47 28.82 -20.69 -3.53
C THR A 47 27.82 -20.21 -2.47
N PRO A 48 28.24 -20.11 -1.19
CA PRO A 48 27.45 -19.42 -0.17
C PRO A 48 27.11 -17.99 -0.60
N ARG A 49 25.91 -17.55 -0.22
CA ARG A 49 25.42 -16.19 -0.46
C ARG A 49 26.29 -15.17 0.29
N GLU A 50 26.83 -14.20 -0.45
CA GLU A 50 27.45 -13.01 0.12
C GLU A 50 26.54 -11.79 -0.11
N VAL A 51 26.16 -11.13 0.98
CA VAL A 51 25.39 -9.87 0.91
C VAL A 51 26.35 -8.72 1.13
N THR A 52 26.72 -8.04 0.04
CA THR A 52 27.65 -6.91 0.05
C THR A 52 26.92 -5.59 0.30
N HIS A 53 27.69 -4.53 0.56
CA HIS A 53 27.16 -3.17 0.68
C HIS A 53 26.46 -2.70 -0.60
N GLU A 54 26.88 -3.16 -1.79
CA GLU A 54 26.23 -2.83 -3.06
C GLU A 54 24.84 -3.48 -3.16
N HIS A 55 24.67 -4.72 -2.68
CA HIS A 55 23.34 -5.36 -2.62
C HIS A 55 22.39 -4.58 -1.70
N VAL A 56 22.88 -4.14 -0.54
CA VAL A 56 22.09 -3.34 0.41
C VAL A 56 21.74 -1.97 -0.18
N ARG A 57 22.70 -1.32 -0.85
CA ARG A 57 22.48 -0.03 -1.53
C ARG A 57 21.46 -0.15 -2.67
N GLY A 58 21.58 -1.20 -3.50
CA GLY A 58 20.65 -1.49 -4.57
C GLY A 58 19.24 -1.78 -4.05
N ALA A 59 19.12 -2.55 -2.96
CA ALA A 59 17.85 -2.79 -2.29
C ALA A 59 17.22 -1.49 -1.75
N ALA A 60 17.99 -0.63 -1.10
CA ALA A 60 17.51 0.66 -0.61
C ALA A 60 17.03 1.57 -1.76
N ALA A 61 17.78 1.64 -2.87
CA ALA A 61 17.37 2.39 -4.05
C ALA A 61 16.05 1.87 -4.65
N ALA A 62 15.89 0.54 -4.73
CA ALA A 62 14.66 -0.08 -5.21
C ALA A 62 13.44 0.22 -4.32
N ILE A 63 13.63 0.24 -2.99
CA ILE A 63 12.56 0.63 -2.05
C ILE A 63 12.22 2.12 -2.21
N ALA A 64 13.23 2.99 -2.32
CA ALA A 64 13.03 4.43 -2.48
C ALA A 64 12.28 4.79 -3.78
N MET A 65 12.54 4.07 -4.88
CA MET A 65 11.78 4.27 -6.12
C MET A 65 10.30 3.91 -5.96
N ARG A 66 9.97 2.89 -5.16
CA ARG A 66 8.59 2.49 -4.88
C ARG A 66 7.79 3.54 -4.12
N GLY A 67 8.46 4.40 -3.34
CA GLY A 67 7.86 5.52 -2.63
C GLY A 67 7.60 6.76 -3.49
N ARG A 68 8.10 6.80 -4.74
CA ARG A 68 7.86 7.90 -5.69
C ARG A 68 6.64 7.70 -6.58
N ASP A 69 6.04 6.51 -6.56
CA ASP A 69 4.73 6.28 -7.18
C ASP A 69 3.65 6.83 -6.24
N GLY A 70 3.52 8.15 -6.23
CA GLY A 70 2.39 8.82 -5.62
C GLY A 70 1.08 8.25 -6.16
N GLN A 71 0.03 8.27 -5.32
CA GLN A 71 -1.31 7.79 -5.66
C GLN A 71 -1.66 8.21 -7.09
N THR A 72 -1.73 7.25 -8.00
CA THR A 72 -1.88 7.58 -9.43
C THR A 72 -3.19 8.34 -9.63
N THR A 73 -3.25 9.27 -10.57
CA THR A 73 -4.47 10.04 -10.86
C THR A 73 -5.69 9.12 -11.06
N LEU A 74 -5.46 7.92 -11.60
CA LEU A 74 -6.46 6.86 -11.73
C LEU A 74 -7.02 6.36 -10.39
N GLN A 75 -6.18 6.17 -9.37
CA GLN A 75 -6.61 5.75 -8.02
C GLN A 75 -7.45 6.84 -7.33
N VAL A 76 -7.10 8.12 -7.55
CA VAL A 76 -7.90 9.26 -7.07
C VAL A 76 -9.28 9.27 -7.73
N TRP A 77 -9.34 9.08 -9.06
CA TRP A 77 -10.62 8.96 -9.78
C TRP A 77 -11.46 7.76 -9.34
N CYS A 78 -10.83 6.60 -9.07
CA CYS A 78 -11.54 5.43 -8.54
C CYS A 78 -12.16 5.72 -7.16
N GLN A 79 -11.42 6.41 -6.28
CA GLN A 79 -11.90 6.76 -4.95
C GLN A 79 -13.07 7.76 -5.00
N ILE A 80 -13.02 8.75 -5.90
CA ILE A 80 -14.16 9.65 -6.16
C ILE A 80 -15.37 8.84 -6.66
N GLY A 81 -15.15 7.91 -7.59
CA GLY A 81 -16.20 7.03 -8.12
C GLY A 81 -16.82 6.13 -7.04
N GLU A 82 -16.04 5.61 -6.10
CA GLU A 82 -16.51 4.84 -4.94
C GLU A 82 -17.49 5.67 -4.09
N TYR A 83 -17.18 6.93 -3.79
CA TYR A 83 -18.08 7.81 -3.03
C TYR A 83 -19.38 8.11 -3.77
N VAL A 84 -19.32 8.35 -5.08
CA VAL A 84 -20.51 8.56 -5.90
C VAL A 84 -21.38 7.30 -5.92
N CYS A 85 -20.78 6.12 -6.07
CA CYS A 85 -21.49 4.85 -6.02
C CYS A 85 -22.12 4.59 -4.66
N ALA A 86 -21.43 4.91 -3.56
CA ALA A 86 -21.98 4.79 -2.21
C ALA A 86 -23.20 5.71 -1.99
N ALA A 87 -23.14 6.95 -2.50
CA ALA A 87 -24.28 7.86 -2.44
C ALA A 87 -25.47 7.35 -3.26
N LEU A 88 -25.23 6.84 -4.47
CA LEU A 88 -26.26 6.25 -5.32
C LEU A 88 -26.85 4.96 -4.72
N ALA A 89 -26.03 4.15 -4.06
CA ALA A 89 -26.49 2.98 -3.32
C ALA A 89 -27.38 3.40 -2.14
N GLY A 90 -27.03 4.46 -1.42
CA GLY A 90 -27.89 5.04 -0.37
C GLY A 90 -29.25 5.50 -0.91
N VAL A 91 -29.25 6.21 -2.04
CA VAL A 91 -30.49 6.69 -2.69
C VAL A 91 -31.34 5.54 -3.23
N GLY A 92 -30.73 4.55 -3.89
CA GLY A 92 -31.41 3.38 -4.42
C GLY A 92 -31.93 2.45 -3.33
N GLY A 93 -31.15 2.26 -2.26
CA GLY A 93 -31.51 1.48 -1.08
C GLY A 93 -32.69 2.09 -0.31
N GLY A 94 -32.81 3.43 -0.31
CA GLY A 94 -33.97 4.12 0.24
C GLY A 94 -35.27 3.95 -0.56
N LYS A 95 -35.19 3.41 -1.80
CA LYS A 95 -36.33 3.26 -2.73
C LYS A 95 -36.43 1.85 -3.33
N LEU A 96 -36.13 0.82 -2.53
CA LEU A 96 -36.15 -0.59 -2.97
C LEU A 96 -37.54 -1.10 -3.41
N GLU A 97 -38.61 -0.44 -3.00
CA GLU A 97 -39.99 -0.77 -3.40
C GLU A 97 -40.29 -0.39 -4.86
N THR A 98 -39.47 0.45 -5.49
CA THR A 98 -39.63 0.88 -6.88
C THR A 98 -38.58 0.20 -7.77
N SER A 99 -38.98 -0.34 -8.92
CA SER A 99 -38.05 -1.05 -9.83
C SER A 99 -36.81 -0.25 -10.20
N TRP A 100 -36.90 1.09 -10.31
CA TRP A 100 -35.75 1.94 -10.59
C TRP A 100 -34.75 1.97 -9.42
N GLY A 101 -35.24 1.96 -8.17
CA GLY A 101 -34.40 2.02 -6.97
C GLY A 101 -33.62 0.72 -6.75
N THR A 102 -34.25 -0.43 -7.01
CA THR A 102 -33.58 -1.74 -7.02
C THR A 102 -32.46 -1.80 -8.06
N VAL A 103 -32.72 -1.29 -9.27
CA VAL A 103 -31.74 -1.27 -10.36
C VAL A 103 -30.56 -0.35 -10.03
N VAL A 104 -30.82 0.86 -9.54
CA VAL A 104 -29.78 1.81 -9.14
C VAL A 104 -28.95 1.27 -7.98
N PHE A 105 -29.59 0.63 -7.00
CA PHE A 105 -28.90 0.00 -5.86
C PHE A 105 -27.97 -1.14 -6.32
N GLY A 106 -28.47 -2.05 -7.16
CA GLY A 106 -27.68 -3.18 -7.65
C GLY A 106 -26.49 -2.74 -8.51
N LEU A 107 -26.71 -1.80 -9.44
CA LEU A 107 -25.66 -1.30 -10.33
C LEU A 107 -24.61 -0.47 -9.57
N SER A 108 -25.03 0.39 -8.64
CA SER A 108 -24.10 1.21 -7.86
C SER A 108 -23.22 0.37 -6.93
N LEU A 109 -23.75 -0.69 -6.33
CA LEU A 109 -22.96 -1.65 -5.56
C LEU A 109 -21.96 -2.40 -6.45
N ALA A 110 -22.42 -2.93 -7.60
CA ALA A 110 -21.55 -3.68 -8.50
C ALA A 110 -20.38 -2.82 -9.01
N VAL A 111 -20.67 -1.59 -9.46
CA VAL A 111 -19.65 -0.65 -9.94
C VAL A 111 -18.74 -0.19 -8.82
N GLY A 112 -19.27 0.09 -7.62
CA GLY A 112 -18.48 0.46 -6.45
C GLY A 112 -17.48 -0.63 -6.04
N VAL A 113 -17.90 -1.90 -6.04
CA VAL A 113 -17.01 -3.03 -5.77
C VAL A 113 -15.95 -3.18 -6.85
N VAL A 114 -16.30 -3.03 -8.13
CA VAL A 114 -15.31 -3.08 -9.22
C VAL A 114 -14.27 -1.96 -9.10
N LEU A 115 -14.69 -0.74 -8.77
CA LEU A 115 -13.78 0.39 -8.54
C LEU A 115 -12.86 0.14 -7.34
N PHE A 116 -13.43 -0.35 -6.24
CA PHE A 116 -12.69 -0.72 -5.04
C PHE A 116 -11.65 -1.81 -5.30
N VAL A 117 -12.07 -2.88 -5.99
CA VAL A 117 -11.17 -3.98 -6.38
C VAL A 117 -10.11 -3.46 -7.34
N THR A 118 -10.45 -2.64 -8.32
CA THR A 118 -9.48 -2.07 -9.29
C THR A 118 -8.46 -1.16 -8.60
N ARG A 119 -8.90 -0.33 -7.65
CA ARG A 119 -8.01 0.50 -6.83
C ARG A 119 -7.08 -0.36 -5.98
N ASN A 120 -7.61 -1.40 -5.34
CA ASN A 120 -6.85 -2.26 -4.44
C ASN A 120 -5.91 -3.23 -5.18
N THR A 121 -6.34 -3.78 -6.32
CA THR A 121 -5.48 -4.62 -7.17
C THR A 121 -4.45 -3.80 -7.90
N ARG A 122 -4.74 -2.61 -8.45
CA ARG A 122 -3.69 -1.77 -9.06
C ARG A 122 -2.79 -1.06 -8.04
N GLY A 123 -3.21 -0.99 -6.77
CA GLY A 123 -2.30 -0.70 -5.64
C GLY A 123 -1.43 -1.89 -5.23
N ASN A 124 -1.83 -3.12 -5.60
CA ASN A 124 -1.14 -4.39 -5.32
C ASN A 124 -0.49 -5.06 -6.54
N VAL A 125 -0.69 -4.55 -7.76
CA VAL A 125 0.11 -4.89 -8.93
C VAL A 125 1.40 -4.11 -8.74
N LYS A 126 2.32 -4.81 -8.11
CA LYS A 126 3.52 -4.36 -7.43
C LYS A 126 4.68 -5.26 -7.81
#